data_AF-A0A8S3F1J4-F1
#
_entry.id   AF-A0A8S3F1J4-F1
#
_cell.length_a   1.000
_cell.length_b   1.000
_cell.length_c   1.000
_cell.angle_alpha   90.00
_cell.angle_beta   90.00
_cell.angle_gamma   90.00
#
_symmetry.space_group_name_H-M   'P 1'
#
loop_
_entity.id
_entity.type
_entity.pdbx_description
1 polymer ?
#
loop_
_entity_poly.entity_id
_entity_poly.type
_entity_poly.pdbx_seq_one_letter_code
_entity_poly.pdbx_strand_id
1 'polypeptide(L)'
;QEEQRIAQRRDSLGPNGLKKLKDELDQARSNNKKSCSECGNIPHLPITISDQLHLPPIEYYSNKDEVDLFHSPTSHFIRYTLHIPMKNLPLDLQLYLPLFSNLLFHTSIQYENIHLDKFNFCELISRDILSCSVSNEQSPSPIQSSYVTAHYIDTFAISLQSISTDEIYKNTIDYFRYVLFGTIFNDHKIIIEECEKELKNLIEAIQDGHTIHLGFFNSLIHSTNSNSYYHQTNIFSQKNLLEKICKQPDKYQNEILSKLERIRLFILKNLSQMHFTLCGNMDLIEGNWNIVEQFMNECKTKSQIEIEDNQIKETKGKQIPTSSPAIIIGSQHEESG
;
A
#
# COMPACT_ATOMS: atom_id res chain seq x y z
N GLN A 1 -12.42 -0.24 40.19
CA GLN A 1 -11.14 0.11 40.84
C GLN A 1 -10.92 1.62 40.83
N GLU A 2 -10.98 2.29 39.68
CA GLU A 2 -10.79 3.75 39.59
C GLU A 2 -11.84 4.55 40.40
N GLU A 3 -13.11 4.15 40.33
CA GLU A 3 -14.18 4.81 41.10
C GLU A 3 -13.96 4.72 42.62
N GLN A 4 -13.47 3.58 43.11
CA GLN A 4 -13.15 3.38 44.53
C GLN A 4 -11.94 4.24 44.94
N ARG A 5 -10.93 4.36 44.07
CA ARG A 5 -9.79 5.26 44.28
C ARG A 5 -10.23 6.71 44.36
N ILE A 6 -11.15 7.12 43.49
CA ILE A 6 -11.73 8.48 43.50
C ILE A 6 -12.56 8.71 44.77
N ALA A 7 -13.37 7.74 45.20
CA ALA A 7 -14.15 7.83 46.42
C ALA A 7 -13.26 7.99 47.68
N GLN A 8 -12.25 7.13 47.83
CA GLN A 8 -11.28 7.24 48.94
C GLN A 8 -10.54 8.58 48.93
N ARG A 9 -10.18 9.09 47.75
CA ARG A 9 -9.54 10.41 47.61
C ARG A 9 -10.48 11.54 47.97
N ARG A 10 -11.77 11.42 47.64
CA ARG A 10 -12.80 12.41 48.00
C ARG A 10 -13.00 12.46 49.51
N ASP A 11 -13.05 11.31 50.16
CA ASP A 11 -13.21 11.20 51.61
C ASP A 11 -11.99 11.74 52.36
N SER A 12 -10.78 11.44 51.88
CA SER A 12 -9.54 11.92 52.52
C SER A 12 -9.30 13.42 52.37
N LEU A 13 -9.76 14.04 51.28
CA LEU A 13 -9.62 15.48 51.04
C LEU A 13 -10.61 16.32 51.87
N GLY A 14 -11.77 15.77 52.20
CA GLY A 14 -12.84 16.48 52.89
C GLY A 14 -13.37 17.71 52.11
N PRO A 15 -14.31 18.49 52.68
CA PRO A 15 -14.96 19.59 51.99
C PRO A 15 -13.99 20.73 51.62
N ASN A 16 -13.02 21.02 52.50
CA ASN A 16 -12.04 22.08 52.26
C ASN A 16 -11.01 21.71 51.18
N GLY A 17 -10.53 20.46 51.16
CA GLY A 17 -9.63 19.97 50.13
C GLY A 17 -10.28 19.93 48.75
N LEU A 18 -11.56 19.57 48.68
CA LEU A 18 -12.35 19.61 47.44
C LEU A 18 -12.55 21.04 46.93
N LYS A 19 -12.79 22.01 47.82
CA LYS A 19 -12.89 23.43 47.44
C LYS A 19 -11.57 23.93 46.85
N LYS A 20 -10.44 23.61 47.50
CA LYS A 20 -9.10 23.98 47.00
C LYS A 20 -8.82 23.39 45.61
N LEU A 21 -9.12 22.10 45.38
CA LEU A 21 -8.97 21.48 44.06
C LEU A 21 -9.85 22.12 42.99
N LYS A 22 -11.06 22.56 43.36
CA LYS A 22 -11.93 23.30 42.45
C LYS A 22 -11.31 24.63 42.06
N ASP A 23 -10.82 25.39 43.04
CA ASP A 23 -10.18 26.70 42.80
C ASP A 23 -8.91 26.53 41.93
N GLU A 24 -8.09 25.50 42.19
CA GLU A 24 -6.93 25.13 41.36
C GLU A 24 -7.32 24.74 39.93
N LEU A 25 -8.39 23.94 39.77
CA LEU A 25 -8.91 23.54 38.45
C LEU A 25 -9.42 24.75 37.66
N ASP A 26 -10.15 25.66 38.31
CA ASP A 26 -10.70 26.86 37.67
C ASP A 26 -9.56 27.83 37.29
N GLN A 27 -8.53 27.95 38.14
CA GLN A 27 -7.31 28.70 37.81
C GLN A 27 -6.56 28.06 36.62
N ALA A 28 -6.40 26.73 36.60
CA ALA A 28 -5.76 26.02 35.49
C ALA A 28 -6.54 26.17 34.18
N ARG A 29 -7.88 26.09 34.22
CA ARG A 29 -8.76 26.34 33.06
C ARG A 29 -8.66 27.77 32.57
N SER A 30 -8.60 28.75 33.48
CA SER A 30 -8.40 30.15 33.13
C SER A 30 -7.05 30.35 32.46
N ASN A 31 -5.98 29.77 33.01
CA ASN A 31 -4.63 29.83 32.44
C ASN A 31 -4.55 29.16 31.06
N ASN A 32 -5.16 28.00 30.85
CA ASN A 32 -5.15 27.30 29.56
C ASN A 32 -5.95 28.01 28.46
N LYS A 33 -6.87 28.91 28.83
CA LYS A 33 -7.64 29.74 27.89
C LYS A 33 -6.93 31.04 27.53
N LYS A 34 -5.84 31.39 28.23
CA LYS A 34 -5.06 32.59 27.92
C LYS A 34 -4.49 32.48 26.52
N SER A 35 -4.66 33.54 25.75
CA SER A 35 -4.05 33.66 24.43
C SER A 35 -2.52 33.74 24.55
N CYS A 36 -1.82 33.44 23.46
CA CYS A 36 -0.37 33.62 23.37
C CYS A 36 0.09 35.03 23.80
N SER A 37 -0.73 36.06 23.54
CA SER A 37 -0.45 37.45 23.94
C SER A 37 -0.56 37.70 25.45
N GLU A 38 -1.40 36.94 26.14
CA GLU A 38 -1.63 37.02 27.59
C GLU A 38 -0.66 36.14 28.38
N CYS A 39 -0.05 35.14 27.73
CA CYS A 39 0.89 34.21 28.34
C CYS A 39 2.28 34.82 28.60
N GLY A 40 2.60 35.99 28.03
CA GLY A 40 3.83 36.73 28.28
C GLY A 40 5.10 36.01 27.81
N ASN A 41 5.84 36.63 26.88
CA ASN A 41 7.17 36.21 26.46
C ASN A 41 7.27 34.71 26.10
N ILE A 42 6.53 34.25 25.08
CA ILE A 42 7.16 33.20 24.26
C ILE A 42 8.41 33.88 23.72
N PRO A 43 9.63 33.45 24.09
CA PRO A 43 10.84 34.05 23.55
C PRO A 43 10.67 34.03 22.04
N HIS A 44 10.75 35.20 21.41
CA HIS A 44 10.79 35.28 19.95
C HIS A 44 11.96 34.42 19.54
N LEU A 45 11.69 33.16 19.15
CA LEU A 45 12.67 32.31 18.52
C LEU A 45 12.94 33.01 17.19
N PRO A 46 14.09 33.68 17.03
CA PRO A 46 14.37 34.32 15.76
C PRO A 46 14.44 33.17 14.76
N ILE A 47 13.44 33.07 13.90
CA ILE A 47 13.52 32.22 12.73
C ILE A 47 14.49 32.95 11.81
N THR A 48 15.79 32.72 12.01
CA THR A 48 16.77 32.95 10.96
C THR A 48 16.37 32.01 9.84
N ILE A 49 15.67 32.55 8.83
CA ILE A 49 15.54 31.91 7.53
C ILE A 49 16.97 31.82 7.04
N SER A 50 17.59 30.69 7.33
CA SER A 50 18.93 30.43 6.86
C SER A 50 18.82 30.21 5.36
N ASP A 51 19.46 31.09 4.58
CA ASP A 51 19.74 30.83 3.16
C ASP A 51 20.56 29.53 2.96
N GLN A 52 21.00 28.89 4.06
CA GLN A 52 21.75 27.64 4.13
C GLN A 52 20.84 26.43 4.33
N LEU A 53 19.60 26.41 3.84
CA LEU A 53 18.87 25.16 3.72
C LEU A 53 19.56 24.33 2.62
N HIS A 54 20.66 23.70 2.98
CA HIS A 54 21.41 22.78 2.14
C HIS A 54 20.58 21.52 2.01
N LEU A 55 19.71 21.50 1.00
CA LEU A 55 19.16 20.23 0.53
C LEU A 55 20.36 19.42 0.04
N PRO A 56 20.54 18.16 0.50
CA PRO A 56 21.55 17.30 -0.07
C PRO A 56 21.34 17.27 -1.58
N PRO A 57 22.42 17.39 -2.39
CA PRO A 57 22.29 17.39 -3.84
C PRO A 57 21.81 16.01 -4.27
N ILE A 58 20.49 15.87 -4.43
CA ILE A 58 19.90 14.76 -5.15
C ILE A 58 19.98 15.17 -6.62
N GLU A 59 21.03 14.70 -7.27
CA GLU A 59 21.20 14.91 -8.70
C GLU A 59 20.36 13.86 -9.43
N TYR A 60 19.45 14.33 -10.28
CA TYR A 60 18.62 13.51 -11.14
C TYR A 60 19.34 13.29 -12.46
N TYR A 61 19.53 12.02 -12.83
CA TYR A 61 20.36 11.64 -13.98
C TYR A 61 19.59 11.05 -15.16
N SER A 62 18.27 10.91 -15.10
CA SER A 62 17.58 10.11 -16.12
C SER A 62 17.40 10.83 -17.46
N ASN A 63 17.81 10.12 -18.52
CA ASN A 63 17.47 10.35 -19.93
C ASN A 63 16.63 9.18 -20.50
N LYS A 64 16.09 8.30 -19.66
CA LYS A 64 15.36 7.09 -20.08
C LYS A 64 13.97 7.09 -19.46
N ASP A 65 12.94 7.10 -20.31
CA ASP A 65 11.53 7.37 -19.96
C ASP A 65 10.92 6.52 -18.81
N GLU A 66 11.55 5.40 -18.44
CA GLU A 66 10.99 4.41 -17.50
C GLU A 66 11.87 4.15 -16.27
N VAL A 67 13.08 4.73 -16.18
CA VAL A 67 13.98 4.50 -15.05
C VAL A 67 14.49 5.83 -14.52
N ASP A 68 14.20 6.13 -13.25
CA ASP A 68 14.74 7.31 -12.58
C ASP A 68 15.99 6.96 -11.79
N LEU A 69 17.06 7.73 -12.00
CA LEU A 69 18.34 7.57 -11.34
C LEU A 69 18.59 8.78 -10.45
N PHE A 70 18.79 8.51 -9.16
CA PHE A 70 19.11 9.51 -8.15
C PHE A 70 20.48 9.21 -7.55
N HIS A 71 21.40 10.16 -7.70
CA HIS A 71 22.70 10.02 -7.08
C HIS A 71 22.65 10.45 -5.61
N SER A 72 23.11 9.55 -4.74
CA SER A 72 23.34 9.84 -3.34
C SER A 72 24.76 9.41 -2.97
N PRO A 73 25.78 10.25 -3.23
CA PRO A 73 27.20 9.87 -3.10
C PRO A 73 27.60 9.42 -1.69
N THR A 74 26.90 9.91 -0.67
CA THR A 74 27.16 9.58 0.73
C THR A 74 26.44 8.31 1.20
N SER A 75 25.63 7.68 0.35
CA SER A 75 24.89 6.48 0.73
C SER A 75 25.72 5.23 0.45
N HIS A 76 25.93 4.41 1.49
CA HIS A 76 26.45 3.04 1.34
C HIS A 76 25.38 2.04 0.89
N PHE A 77 24.16 2.53 0.65
CA PHE A 77 23.01 1.72 0.31
C PHE A 77 22.44 2.12 -1.05
N ILE A 78 21.89 1.15 -1.75
CA ILE A 78 21.06 1.38 -2.92
C ILE A 78 19.61 1.11 -2.54
N ARG A 79 18.73 2.03 -2.86
CA ARG A 79 17.28 1.85 -2.81
C ARG A 79 16.76 1.60 -4.22
N TYR A 80 15.96 0.57 -4.35
CA TYR A 80 15.30 0.14 -5.57
C TYR A 80 13.81 0.24 -5.32
N THR A 81 13.08 0.97 -6.15
CA THR A 81 11.63 1.11 -6.00
C THR A 81 10.97 0.92 -7.34
N LEU A 82 10.21 -0.16 -7.48
CA LEU A 82 9.46 -0.48 -8.67
C LEU A 82 8.02 -0.01 -8.50
N HIS A 83 7.58 0.93 -9.34
CA HIS A 83 6.22 1.46 -9.38
C HIS A 83 5.46 0.83 -10.53
N ILE A 84 4.34 0.17 -10.23
CA ILE A 84 3.50 -0.49 -11.22
C ILE A 84 2.13 0.20 -11.22
N PRO A 85 1.67 0.77 -12.34
CA PRO A 85 0.36 1.41 -12.39
C PRO A 85 -0.78 0.42 -12.10
N MET A 86 -1.66 0.80 -11.19
CA MET A 86 -2.83 0.01 -10.78
C MET A 86 -4.16 0.57 -11.28
N LYS A 87 -4.09 1.47 -12.27
CA LYS A 87 -5.27 2.10 -12.85
C LYS A 87 -6.22 1.03 -13.40
N ASN A 88 -7.50 1.11 -13.00
CA ASN A 88 -8.57 0.18 -13.36
C ASN A 88 -8.47 -1.22 -12.71
N LEU A 89 -7.75 -1.39 -11.61
CA LEU A 89 -7.88 -2.62 -10.82
C LEU A 89 -9.36 -2.79 -10.38
N PRO A 90 -10.01 -3.92 -10.70
CA PRO A 90 -11.40 -4.16 -10.31
C PRO A 90 -11.64 -3.99 -8.81
N LEU A 91 -12.76 -3.36 -8.43
CA LEU A 91 -13.10 -3.08 -7.03
C LEU A 91 -13.16 -4.35 -6.15
N ASP A 92 -13.52 -5.50 -6.73
CA ASP A 92 -13.54 -6.78 -6.01
C ASP A 92 -12.13 -7.33 -5.69
N LEU A 93 -11.11 -6.91 -6.43
CA LEU A 93 -9.70 -7.28 -6.19
C LEU A 93 -9.01 -6.30 -5.24
N GLN A 94 -9.43 -5.04 -5.25
CA GLN A 94 -8.88 -3.96 -4.42
C GLN A 94 -8.82 -4.32 -2.92
N LEU A 95 -9.83 -5.01 -2.39
CA LEU A 95 -9.88 -5.42 -0.99
C LEU A 95 -8.85 -6.51 -0.61
N TYR A 96 -8.34 -7.25 -1.60
CA TYR A 96 -7.34 -8.31 -1.40
C TYR A 96 -5.91 -7.82 -1.64
N LEU A 97 -5.74 -6.57 -2.09
CA LEU A 97 -4.43 -6.00 -2.41
C LEU A 97 -3.49 -5.89 -1.19
N PRO A 98 -3.94 -5.51 0.01
CA PRO A 98 -3.10 -5.54 1.22
C PRO A 98 -2.60 -6.95 1.55
N LEU A 99 -3.51 -7.94 1.53
CA LEU A 99 -3.17 -9.35 1.75
C LEU A 99 -2.16 -9.84 0.70
N PHE A 100 -2.39 -9.53 -0.58
CA PHE A 100 -1.46 -9.83 -1.67
C PHE A 100 -0.07 -9.23 -1.41
N SER A 101 -0.02 -7.95 -1.02
CA SER A 101 1.22 -7.22 -0.71
C SER A 101 2.02 -7.90 0.40
N ASN A 102 1.33 -8.32 1.47
CA ASN A 102 1.93 -9.01 2.60
C ASN A 102 2.44 -10.41 2.23
N LEU A 103 1.78 -11.08 1.28
CA LEU A 103 2.15 -12.44 0.87
C LEU A 103 3.36 -12.50 -0.06
N LEU A 104 3.67 -11.43 -0.80
CA LEU A 104 4.77 -11.41 -1.78
C LEU A 104 6.12 -11.86 -1.21
N PHE A 105 6.40 -11.52 0.06
CA PHE A 105 7.62 -11.89 0.76
C PHE A 105 7.44 -13.01 1.80
N HIS A 106 6.24 -13.56 1.93
CA HIS A 106 5.91 -14.56 2.96
C HIS A 106 5.38 -15.88 2.39
N THR A 107 5.63 -16.17 1.11
CA THR A 107 5.23 -17.43 0.47
C THR A 107 6.41 -18.08 -0.26
N SER A 108 6.18 -19.30 -0.74
CA SER A 108 7.14 -20.05 -1.55
C SER A 108 7.28 -19.47 -2.94
N ILE A 109 8.49 -19.59 -3.50
CA ILE A 109 8.86 -19.12 -4.82
C ILE A 109 9.18 -20.32 -5.72
N GLN A 110 8.69 -20.28 -6.96
CA GLN A 110 9.14 -21.13 -8.05
C GLN A 110 9.38 -20.28 -9.29
N TYR A 111 10.66 -20.11 -9.64
CA TYR A 111 11.05 -19.35 -10.82
C TYR A 111 12.17 -20.09 -11.55
N GLU A 112 11.96 -20.37 -12.83
CA GLU A 112 12.83 -21.22 -13.65
C GLU A 112 13.10 -22.58 -12.97
N ASN A 113 14.37 -22.86 -12.63
CA ASN A 113 14.81 -24.09 -11.96
C ASN A 113 14.97 -23.92 -10.44
N ILE A 114 14.61 -22.76 -9.90
CA ILE A 114 14.75 -22.44 -8.49
C ILE A 114 13.40 -22.66 -7.81
N HIS A 115 13.41 -23.51 -6.79
CA HIS A 115 12.29 -23.67 -5.87
C HIS A 115 12.76 -23.36 -4.46
N LEU A 116 12.15 -22.36 -3.84
CA LEU A 116 12.41 -21.95 -2.47
C LEU A 116 11.11 -22.03 -1.70
N ASP A 117 11.12 -22.72 -0.57
CA ASP A 117 10.02 -22.61 0.38
C ASP A 117 10.05 -21.22 1.06
N LYS A 118 8.96 -20.90 1.77
CA LYS A 118 8.84 -19.65 2.54
C LYS A 118 10.07 -19.38 3.43
N PHE A 119 10.55 -20.39 4.15
CA PHE A 119 11.61 -20.20 5.13
C PHE A 119 12.94 -19.84 4.46
N ASN A 120 13.34 -20.62 3.45
CA ASN A 120 14.58 -20.38 2.70
C ASN A 120 14.53 -19.04 1.95
N PHE A 121 13.37 -18.66 1.41
CA PHE A 121 13.23 -17.36 0.75
C PHE A 121 13.37 -16.19 1.74
N CYS A 122 12.70 -16.27 2.90
CA CYS A 122 12.84 -15.26 3.95
C CYS A 122 14.28 -15.16 4.47
N GLU A 123 14.98 -16.28 4.64
CA GLU A 123 16.38 -16.30 5.08
C GLU A 123 17.30 -15.63 4.05
N LEU A 124 17.12 -15.94 2.76
CA LEU A 124 17.88 -15.32 1.67
C LEU A 124 17.67 -13.81 1.61
N ILE A 125 16.42 -13.34 1.68
CA ILE A 125 16.13 -11.90 1.69
C ILE A 125 16.71 -11.24 2.94
N SER A 126 16.58 -11.84 4.12
CA SER A 126 17.08 -11.27 5.37
C SER A 126 18.61 -11.15 5.41
N ARG A 127 19.32 -11.97 4.63
CA ARG A 127 20.77 -11.92 4.49
C ARG A 127 21.23 -10.72 3.67
N ASP A 128 20.55 -10.45 2.54
CA ASP A 128 21.03 -9.50 1.51
C ASP A 128 20.29 -8.16 1.51
N ILE A 129 19.06 -8.13 2.01
CA ILE A 129 18.17 -6.97 1.99
C ILE A 129 18.01 -6.38 3.39
N LEU A 130 18.31 -5.08 3.51
CA LEU A 130 18.22 -4.32 4.76
C LEU A 130 16.78 -3.89 5.07
N SER A 131 16.04 -3.51 4.04
CA SER A 131 14.61 -3.24 4.17
C SER A 131 13.87 -3.64 2.90
N CYS A 132 12.70 -4.26 3.07
CA CYS A 132 11.76 -4.53 2.00
C CYS A 132 10.39 -3.97 2.41
N SER A 133 9.67 -3.42 1.45
CA SER A 133 8.30 -2.98 1.65
C SER A 133 7.52 -3.11 0.36
N VAL A 134 6.24 -3.45 0.50
CA VAL A 134 5.26 -3.40 -0.57
C VAL A 134 4.19 -2.44 -0.11
N SER A 135 3.85 -1.47 -0.95
CA SER A 135 2.83 -0.51 -0.60
C SER A 135 1.99 -0.13 -1.80
N ASN A 136 0.73 0.20 -1.53
CA ASN A 136 -0.16 0.80 -2.50
C ASN A 136 0.02 2.31 -2.35
N GLU A 137 0.94 2.87 -3.13
CA GLU A 137 1.23 4.29 -3.09
C GLU A 137 0.17 5.03 -3.90
N GLN A 138 -0.30 6.13 -3.32
CA GLN A 138 -0.93 7.20 -4.05
C GLN A 138 -0.10 8.45 -3.88
N SER A 139 0.52 8.88 -4.97
CA SER A 139 1.09 10.21 -5.03
C SER A 139 0.04 11.19 -5.57
N PRO A 140 -0.16 12.36 -4.94
CA PRO A 140 -0.84 13.45 -5.61
C PRO A 140 -0.06 13.77 -6.88
N SER A 141 -0.72 13.76 -8.05
CA SER A 141 -0.07 14.16 -9.30
C SER A 141 0.62 15.52 -9.11
N PRO A 142 1.88 15.71 -9.54
CA PRO A 142 2.60 16.98 -9.39
C PRO A 142 1.89 18.16 -10.09
N ILE A 143 0.91 17.87 -10.95
CA ILE A 143 -0.03 18.86 -11.50
C ILE A 143 -1.14 19.14 -10.47
N GLN A 144 -0.78 19.69 -9.30
CA GLN A 144 -1.77 20.17 -8.34
C GLN A 144 -1.92 21.69 -8.42
N SER A 145 -2.92 22.12 -9.19
CA SER A 145 -3.62 23.37 -8.90
C SER A 145 -4.53 23.14 -7.70
N SER A 146 -4.43 24.01 -6.71
CA SER A 146 -4.97 23.93 -5.34
C SER A 146 -6.49 23.76 -5.17
N TYR A 147 -7.29 23.51 -6.21
CA TYR A 147 -8.75 23.63 -6.11
C TYR A 147 -9.63 22.64 -6.90
N VAL A 148 -9.11 21.64 -7.61
CA VAL A 148 -9.97 20.72 -8.38
C VAL A 148 -9.54 19.27 -8.20
N THR A 149 -10.50 18.42 -7.85
CA THR A 149 -10.46 16.95 -7.72
C THR A 149 -9.16 16.31 -8.23
N ALA A 150 -8.27 15.99 -7.31
CA ALA A 150 -6.98 15.39 -7.61
C ALA A 150 -7.17 14.03 -8.32
N HIS A 151 -6.56 13.88 -9.48
CA HIS A 151 -6.28 12.57 -10.06
C HIS A 151 -5.09 11.99 -9.29
N TYR A 152 -5.35 10.99 -8.45
CA TYR A 152 -4.29 10.24 -7.78
C TYR A 152 -3.71 9.21 -8.75
N ILE A 153 -2.40 9.06 -8.71
CA ILE A 153 -1.74 7.97 -9.42
C ILE A 153 -1.82 6.76 -8.50
N ASP A 154 -2.64 5.77 -8.87
CA ASP A 154 -2.72 4.49 -8.17
C ASP A 154 -1.52 3.63 -8.60
N THR A 155 -0.56 3.44 -7.70
CA THR A 155 0.66 2.66 -7.96
C THR A 155 0.84 1.56 -6.92
N PHE A 156 1.23 0.39 -7.39
CA PHE A 156 1.74 -0.69 -6.57
C PHE A 156 3.26 -0.57 -6.54
N ALA A 157 3.83 -0.28 -5.37
CA ALA A 157 5.24 -0.04 -5.18
C ALA A 157 5.88 -1.22 -4.44
N ILE A 158 6.93 -1.80 -5.03
CA ILE A 158 7.82 -2.75 -4.35
C ILE A 158 9.15 -2.05 -4.13
N SER A 159 9.54 -1.84 -2.88
CA SER A 159 10.80 -1.21 -2.52
C SER A 159 11.73 -2.17 -1.80
N LEU A 160 12.96 -2.27 -2.28
CA LEU A 160 14.07 -3.00 -1.66
C LEU A 160 15.21 -2.04 -1.36
N GLN A 161 15.92 -2.26 -0.27
CA GLN A 161 17.15 -1.52 0.06
C GLN A 161 18.24 -2.50 0.44
N SER A 162 19.41 -2.35 -0.18
CA SER A 162 20.54 -3.25 0.04
C SER A 162 21.87 -2.50 0.09
N ILE A 163 22.93 -3.22 0.47
CA ILE A 163 24.29 -2.67 0.54
C ILE A 163 24.85 -2.49 -0.87
N SER A 164 25.64 -1.44 -1.08
CA SER A 164 26.25 -1.11 -2.37
C SER A 164 27.43 -2.04 -2.71
N THR A 165 27.16 -3.29 -3.08
CA THR A 165 28.14 -4.23 -3.66
C THR A 165 27.60 -4.87 -4.93
N ASP A 166 28.48 -5.27 -5.86
CA ASP A 166 28.08 -5.87 -7.15
C ASP A 166 27.26 -7.16 -6.98
N GLU A 167 27.67 -8.03 -6.05
CA GLU A 167 26.98 -9.30 -5.78
C GLU A 167 25.57 -9.06 -5.24
N ILE A 168 25.43 -8.19 -4.24
CA ILE A 168 24.14 -7.89 -3.62
C ILE A 168 23.23 -7.12 -4.59
N TYR A 169 23.80 -6.27 -5.45
CA TYR A 169 23.07 -5.59 -6.51
C TYR A 169 22.36 -6.60 -7.41
N LYS A 170 23.11 -7.58 -7.93
CA LYS A 170 22.56 -8.63 -8.78
C LYS A 170 21.48 -9.43 -8.05
N ASN A 171 21.77 -9.88 -6.82
CA ASN A 171 20.82 -10.63 -6.00
C ASN A 171 19.52 -9.83 -5.76
N THR A 172 19.64 -8.51 -5.54
CA THR A 172 18.48 -7.63 -5.31
C THR A 172 17.56 -7.59 -6.54
N ILE A 173 18.13 -7.49 -7.75
CA ILE A 173 17.34 -7.55 -8.99
C ILE A 173 16.72 -8.94 -9.18
N ASP A 174 17.43 -10.01 -8.83
CA ASP A 174 16.88 -11.37 -8.88
C ASP A 174 15.72 -11.56 -7.88
N TYR A 175 15.74 -10.90 -6.71
CA TYR A 175 14.61 -10.91 -5.80
C TYR A 175 13.37 -10.23 -6.38
N PHE A 176 13.51 -9.15 -7.17
CA PHE A 176 12.37 -8.62 -7.92
C PHE A 176 11.81 -9.66 -8.90
N ARG A 177 12.66 -10.44 -9.59
CA ARG A 177 12.19 -11.53 -10.46
C ARG A 177 11.43 -12.59 -9.68
N TYR A 178 11.96 -13.01 -8.53
CA TYR A 178 11.31 -14.01 -7.67
C TYR A 178 9.94 -13.53 -7.19
N VAL A 179 9.83 -12.28 -6.75
CA VAL A 179 8.58 -11.70 -6.26
C VAL A 179 7.55 -11.46 -7.36
N LEU A 180 7.98 -10.99 -8.54
CA LEU A 180 7.05 -10.69 -9.63
C LEU A 180 6.59 -11.95 -10.36
N PHE A 181 7.53 -12.85 -10.64
CA PHE A 181 7.30 -13.98 -11.55
C PHE A 181 7.23 -15.33 -10.84
N GLY A 182 7.82 -15.45 -9.65
CA GLY A 182 8.00 -16.72 -8.97
C GLY A 182 7.06 -16.97 -7.80
N THR A 183 6.33 -15.97 -7.30
CA THR A 183 5.43 -16.13 -6.16
C THR A 183 4.32 -17.14 -6.43
N ILE A 184 4.20 -18.15 -5.57
CA ILE A 184 3.13 -19.16 -5.62
C ILE A 184 2.17 -18.96 -4.45
N PHE A 185 0.87 -18.94 -4.75
CA PHE A 185 -0.20 -18.94 -3.75
C PHE A 185 -0.85 -20.33 -3.69
N ASN A 186 -0.16 -21.33 -3.16
CA ASN A 186 -0.69 -22.70 -3.04
C ASN A 186 -0.93 -23.14 -1.59
N ASP A 187 -0.12 -22.62 -0.66
CA ASP A 187 -0.23 -22.95 0.74
C ASP A 187 -1.31 -22.09 1.41
N HIS A 188 -2.52 -22.66 1.48
CA HIS A 188 -3.66 -22.03 2.13
C HIS A 188 -3.40 -21.73 3.61
N LYS A 189 -2.57 -22.52 4.29
CA LYS A 189 -2.26 -22.31 5.71
C LYS A 189 -1.50 -20.99 5.91
N ILE A 190 -0.49 -20.73 5.09
CA ILE A 190 0.28 -19.47 5.11
C ILE A 190 -0.65 -18.27 4.87
N ILE A 191 -1.58 -18.39 3.93
CA ILE A 191 -2.53 -17.32 3.62
C ILE A 191 -3.43 -17.01 4.81
N ILE A 192 -3.94 -18.04 5.51
CA ILE A 192 -4.76 -17.85 6.71
C ILE A 192 -3.95 -17.26 7.86
N GLU A 193 -2.71 -17.72 8.08
CA GLU A 193 -1.81 -17.14 9.09
C GLU A 193 -1.57 -15.64 8.86
N GLU A 194 -1.35 -15.21 7.62
CA GLU A 194 -1.23 -13.77 7.30
C GLU A 194 -2.56 -13.02 7.46
N CYS A 195 -3.70 -13.63 7.11
CA CYS A 195 -5.02 -13.02 7.36
C CYS A 195 -5.28 -12.79 8.86
N GLU A 196 -4.93 -13.74 9.72
CA GLU A 196 -5.07 -13.61 11.18
C GLU A 196 -4.17 -12.51 11.74
N LYS A 197 -2.93 -12.44 11.26
CA LYS A 197 -1.97 -11.40 11.63
C LYS A 197 -2.45 -10.01 11.20
N GLU A 198 -2.93 -9.88 9.97
CA GLU A 198 -3.47 -8.62 9.45
C GLU A 198 -4.73 -8.19 10.21
N LEU A 199 -5.64 -9.13 10.51
CA LEU A 199 -6.83 -8.87 11.31
C LEU A 199 -6.47 -8.37 12.72
N LYS A 200 -5.48 -8.98 13.36
CA LYS A 200 -4.99 -8.54 14.67
C LYS A 200 -4.45 -7.10 14.60
N ASN A 201 -3.60 -6.80 13.61
CA ASN A 201 -3.05 -5.47 13.41
C ASN A 201 -4.15 -4.42 13.16
N LEU A 202 -5.18 -4.77 12.38
CA LEU A 202 -6.34 -3.90 12.16
C LEU A 202 -7.14 -3.66 13.43
N ILE A 203 -7.35 -4.69 14.28
CA ILE A 203 -8.06 -4.52 15.56
C ILE A 203 -7.28 -3.59 16.49
N GLU A 204 -5.96 -3.68 16.52
CA GLU A 204 -5.08 -2.77 17.28
C GLU A 204 -5.13 -1.35 16.70
N ALA A 205 -5.03 -1.19 15.38
CA ALA A 205 -5.16 0.09 14.71
C ALA A 205 -6.54 0.72 14.93
N ILE A 206 -7.59 -0.09 15.08
CA ILE A 206 -8.95 0.39 15.37
C ILE A 206 -9.06 1.04 16.77
N GLN A 207 -8.08 0.83 17.65
CA GLN A 207 -8.04 1.52 18.93
C GLN A 207 -7.58 2.99 18.77
N ASP A 208 -6.86 3.30 17.69
CA ASP A 208 -6.55 4.68 17.31
C ASP A 208 -7.71 5.31 16.54
N GLY A 209 -8.67 5.85 17.29
CA GLY A 209 -9.86 6.48 16.73
C GLY A 209 -9.56 7.60 15.72
N HIS A 210 -8.44 8.33 15.87
CA HIS A 210 -8.11 9.43 14.97
C HIS A 210 -7.85 8.95 13.54
N THR A 211 -6.95 7.97 13.40
CA THR A 211 -6.56 7.42 12.09
C THR A 211 -7.75 6.79 11.37
N ILE A 212 -8.62 6.07 12.09
CA ILE A 212 -9.83 5.46 11.51
C ILE A 212 -10.80 6.52 11.02
N HIS A 213 -11.10 7.52 11.86
CA HIS A 213 -12.05 8.56 11.48
C HIS A 213 -11.56 9.30 10.24
N LEU A 214 -10.27 9.64 10.19
CA LEU A 214 -9.68 10.29 9.02
C LEU A 214 -9.80 9.41 7.76
N GLY A 215 -9.40 8.13 7.84
CA GLY A 215 -9.51 7.20 6.70
C GLY A 215 -10.96 7.00 6.24
N PHE A 216 -11.90 6.86 7.18
CA PHE A 216 -13.32 6.71 6.88
C PHE A 216 -13.91 7.97 6.25
N PHE A 217 -13.66 9.16 6.81
CA PHE A 217 -14.15 10.41 6.23
C PHE A 217 -13.56 10.66 4.84
N ASN A 218 -12.27 10.38 4.64
CA ASN A 218 -11.67 10.50 3.31
C ASN A 218 -12.30 9.53 2.30
N SER A 219 -12.71 8.32 2.73
CA SER A 219 -13.45 7.38 1.87
C SER A 219 -14.84 7.89 1.46
N LEU A 220 -15.47 8.76 2.27
CA LEU A 220 -16.75 9.39 1.95
C LEU A 220 -16.60 10.64 1.08
N ILE A 221 -15.50 11.39 1.25
CA ILE A 221 -15.24 12.63 0.52
C ILE A 221 -14.77 12.32 -0.91
N HIS A 222 -13.93 11.30 -1.09
CA HIS A 222 -13.37 10.97 -2.39
C HIS A 222 -14.17 9.88 -3.10
N SER A 223 -14.51 10.13 -4.38
CA SER A 223 -15.13 9.10 -5.22
C SER A 223 -14.12 7.98 -5.52
N THR A 224 -14.61 6.76 -5.70
CA THR A 224 -13.83 5.57 -6.06
C THR A 224 -12.97 5.77 -7.32
N ASN A 225 -13.44 6.58 -8.26
CA ASN A 225 -12.73 6.90 -9.50
C ASN A 225 -11.66 8.00 -9.32
N SER A 226 -11.76 8.80 -8.26
CA SER A 226 -10.78 9.86 -7.96
C SER A 226 -9.67 9.33 -7.06
N ASN A 227 -10.03 8.58 -6.02
CA ASN A 227 -9.09 8.03 -5.05
C ASN A 227 -9.57 6.63 -4.65
N SER A 228 -8.97 5.61 -5.25
CA SER A 228 -9.31 4.21 -4.95
C SER A 228 -8.68 3.72 -3.64
N TYR A 229 -7.57 4.34 -3.19
CA TYR A 229 -6.85 3.99 -1.96
C TYR A 229 -7.72 4.05 -0.72
N TYR A 230 -8.52 5.09 -0.49
CA TYR A 230 -9.38 5.16 0.70
C TYR A 230 -10.47 4.09 0.72
N HIS A 231 -10.85 3.55 -0.45
CA HIS A 231 -11.78 2.44 -0.56
C HIS A 231 -11.05 1.09 -0.40
N GLN A 232 -9.84 0.96 -0.93
CA GLN A 232 -8.94 -0.20 -0.74
C GLN A 232 -8.55 -0.39 0.72
N THR A 233 -8.19 0.71 1.39
CA THR A 233 -7.71 0.76 2.78
C THR A 233 -8.83 0.98 3.79
N ASN A 234 -10.09 0.83 3.36
CA ASN A 234 -11.21 0.94 4.28
C ASN A 234 -11.12 -0.16 5.35
N ILE A 235 -10.67 0.24 6.52
CA ILE A 235 -10.38 -0.62 7.68
C ILE A 235 -11.59 -1.50 8.03
N PHE A 236 -12.82 -0.98 7.91
CA PHE A 236 -14.02 -1.75 8.22
C PHE A 236 -14.31 -2.82 7.17
N SER A 237 -14.16 -2.49 5.89
CA SER A 237 -14.33 -3.46 4.80
C SER A 237 -13.28 -4.56 4.87
N GLN A 238 -12.01 -4.20 5.11
CA GLN A 238 -10.93 -5.17 5.29
C GLN A 238 -11.15 -6.06 6.51
N LYS A 239 -11.47 -5.48 7.67
CA LYS A 239 -11.79 -6.23 8.88
C LYS A 239 -12.92 -7.23 8.64
N ASN A 240 -14.02 -6.79 8.03
CA ASN A 240 -15.17 -7.65 7.76
C ASN A 240 -14.82 -8.80 6.79
N LEU A 241 -13.97 -8.54 5.80
CA LEU A 241 -13.49 -9.56 4.87
C LEU A 241 -12.61 -10.58 5.61
N LEU A 242 -11.57 -10.11 6.32
CA LEU A 242 -10.64 -10.97 7.04
C LEU A 242 -11.33 -11.79 8.13
N GLU A 243 -12.28 -11.21 8.87
CA GLU A 243 -13.08 -11.95 9.85
C GLU A 243 -13.87 -13.10 9.21
N LYS A 244 -14.45 -12.90 8.02
CA LYS A 244 -15.19 -13.95 7.31
C LYS A 244 -14.25 -15.07 6.87
N ILE A 245 -13.07 -14.70 6.36
CA ILE A 245 -12.03 -15.64 5.93
C ILE A 245 -11.54 -16.47 7.12
N CYS A 246 -11.13 -15.83 8.22
CA CYS A 246 -10.62 -16.53 9.40
C CYS A 246 -11.69 -17.41 10.09
N LYS A 247 -12.99 -17.03 10.04
CA LYS A 247 -14.08 -17.84 10.62
C LYS A 247 -14.44 -19.06 9.78
N GLN A 248 -14.26 -19.01 8.46
CA GLN A 248 -14.67 -20.08 7.53
C GLN A 248 -13.61 -20.31 6.43
N PRO A 249 -12.37 -20.68 6.78
CA PRO A 249 -11.24 -20.71 5.86
C PRO A 249 -11.48 -21.65 4.66
N ASP A 250 -12.08 -22.82 4.90
CA ASP A 250 -12.34 -23.82 3.86
C ASP A 250 -13.34 -23.33 2.80
N LYS A 251 -14.29 -22.48 3.21
CA LYS A 251 -15.32 -21.94 2.31
C LYS A 251 -14.72 -20.93 1.33
N TYR A 252 -13.74 -20.14 1.78
CA TYR A 252 -13.17 -19.03 1.00
C TYR A 252 -11.86 -19.38 0.31
N GLN A 253 -11.29 -20.57 0.55
CA GLN A 253 -9.99 -20.99 -0.02
C GLN A 253 -9.90 -20.74 -1.53
N ASN A 254 -10.80 -21.34 -2.32
CA ASN A 254 -10.75 -21.21 -3.78
C ASN A 254 -10.98 -19.78 -4.26
N GLU A 255 -11.81 -19.02 -3.55
CA GLU A 255 -12.06 -17.61 -3.86
C GLU A 255 -10.80 -16.79 -3.65
N ILE A 256 -10.15 -16.89 -2.48
CA ILE A 256 -8.94 -16.14 -2.15
C ILE A 256 -7.83 -16.44 -3.16
N LEU A 257 -7.57 -17.72 -3.44
CA LEU A 257 -6.56 -18.13 -4.42
C LEU A 257 -6.84 -17.54 -5.80
N SER A 258 -8.09 -17.59 -6.25
CA SER A 258 -8.50 -16.99 -7.53
C SER A 258 -8.31 -15.47 -7.54
N LYS A 259 -8.62 -14.77 -6.44
CA LYS A 259 -8.46 -13.32 -6.34
C LYS A 259 -6.98 -12.90 -6.32
N LEU A 260 -6.14 -13.58 -5.53
CA LEU A 260 -4.69 -13.34 -5.49
C LEU A 260 -4.05 -13.55 -6.86
N GLU A 261 -4.46 -14.61 -7.56
CA GLU A 261 -3.91 -14.90 -8.89
C GLU A 261 -4.37 -13.89 -9.94
N ARG A 262 -5.63 -13.43 -9.87
CA ARG A 262 -6.12 -12.33 -10.72
C ARG A 262 -5.36 -11.02 -10.46
N ILE A 263 -4.96 -10.74 -9.21
CA ILE A 263 -4.11 -9.58 -8.89
C ILE A 263 -2.71 -9.77 -9.50
N ARG A 264 -2.10 -10.96 -9.35
CA ARG A 264 -0.80 -11.28 -9.94
C ARG A 264 -0.79 -11.03 -11.46
N LEU A 265 -1.76 -11.60 -12.17
CA LEU A 265 -1.91 -11.40 -13.63
C LEU A 265 -2.17 -9.94 -13.99
N PHE A 266 -2.92 -9.21 -13.17
CA PHE A 266 -3.14 -7.78 -13.39
C PHE A 266 -1.84 -6.98 -13.27
N ILE A 267 -1.02 -7.27 -12.26
CA ILE A 267 0.30 -6.62 -12.07
C ILE A 267 1.20 -6.93 -13.26
N LEU A 268 1.29 -8.21 -13.66
CA LEU A 268 2.12 -8.66 -14.77
C LEU A 268 1.76 -8.00 -16.11
N LYS A 269 0.46 -7.86 -16.39
CA LYS A 269 -0.04 -7.11 -17.57
C LYS A 269 0.42 -5.64 -17.58
N ASN A 270 0.52 -5.01 -16.41
CA ASN A 270 0.88 -3.60 -16.28
C ASN A 270 2.39 -3.36 -16.19
N LEU A 271 3.23 -4.40 -16.21
CA LEU A 271 4.69 -4.25 -16.18
C LEU A 271 5.25 -3.49 -17.38
N SER A 272 4.55 -3.43 -18.52
CA SER A 272 4.96 -2.60 -19.66
C SER A 272 4.92 -1.09 -19.38
N GLN A 273 4.18 -0.66 -18.36
CA GLN A 273 4.02 0.74 -17.95
C GLN A 273 4.69 1.00 -16.59
N MET A 274 5.49 0.06 -16.11
CA MET A 274 6.18 0.22 -14.82
C MET A 274 7.24 1.31 -14.91
N HIS A 275 7.56 1.88 -13.77
CA HIS A 275 8.62 2.84 -13.62
C HIS A 275 9.56 2.37 -12.49
N PHE A 276 10.87 2.43 -12.73
CA PHE A 276 11.85 1.90 -11.79
C PHE A 276 12.77 3.01 -11.27
N THR A 277 12.78 3.21 -9.97
CA THR A 277 13.60 4.21 -9.31
C THR A 277 14.80 3.54 -8.65
N LEU A 278 16.01 4.03 -8.96
CA LEU A 278 17.25 3.63 -8.31
C LEU A 278 17.88 4.85 -7.64
N CYS A 279 18.19 4.73 -6.35
CA CYS A 279 18.86 5.77 -5.59
C CYS A 279 20.08 5.21 -4.87
N GLY A 280 21.28 5.73 -5.15
CA GLY A 280 22.52 5.23 -4.55
C GLY A 280 23.80 5.76 -5.19
N ASN A 281 24.88 4.98 -5.06
CA ASN A 281 26.15 5.29 -5.72
C ASN A 281 26.03 5.04 -7.23
N MET A 282 26.25 6.09 -8.03
CA MET A 282 26.08 6.04 -9.49
C MET A 282 27.13 5.17 -10.17
N ASP A 283 28.38 5.15 -9.68
CA ASP A 283 29.44 4.30 -10.26
C ASP A 283 29.02 2.82 -10.28
N LEU A 284 28.36 2.39 -9.20
CA LEU A 284 27.88 1.02 -9.05
C LEU A 284 26.67 0.73 -9.95
N ILE A 285 25.73 1.69 -10.04
CA ILE A 285 24.54 1.57 -10.89
C ILE A 285 24.95 1.52 -12.37
N GLU A 286 25.86 2.39 -12.81
CA GLU A 286 26.37 2.43 -14.18
C GLU A 286 27.15 1.16 -14.51
N GLY A 287 28.02 0.70 -13.60
CA GLY A 287 28.77 -0.55 -13.76
C GLY A 287 27.88 -1.78 -13.93
N ASN A 288 26.67 -1.77 -13.35
CA ASN A 288 25.71 -2.88 -13.38
C ASN A 288 24.47 -2.61 -14.23
N TRP A 289 24.48 -1.57 -15.08
CA TRP A 289 23.30 -1.13 -15.84
C TRP A 289 22.70 -2.24 -16.71
N ASN A 290 23.55 -3.10 -17.30
CA ASN A 290 23.09 -4.21 -18.14
C ASN A 290 22.11 -5.14 -17.43
N ILE A 291 22.26 -5.33 -16.10
CA ILE A 291 21.37 -6.19 -15.30
C ILE A 291 19.98 -5.56 -15.20
N VAL A 292 19.92 -4.23 -15.02
CA VAL A 292 18.67 -3.47 -14.98
C VAL A 292 18.00 -3.50 -16.34
N GLU A 293 18.75 -3.27 -17.41
CA GLU A 293 18.21 -3.29 -18.76
C GLU A 293 17.63 -4.67 -19.13
N GLN A 294 18.32 -5.75 -18.77
CA GLN A 294 17.80 -7.10 -18.92
C GLN A 294 16.50 -7.31 -18.13
N PHE A 295 16.45 -6.85 -16.88
CA PHE A 295 15.25 -6.92 -16.05
C PHE A 295 14.06 -6.15 -16.66
N MET A 296 14.27 -4.90 -17.09
CA MET A 296 13.24 -4.09 -17.74
C MET A 296 12.71 -4.77 -19.01
N ASN A 297 13.60 -5.31 -19.85
CA ASN A 297 13.22 -6.03 -21.06
C ASN A 297 12.42 -7.31 -20.77
N GLU A 298 12.79 -8.03 -19.70
CA GLU A 298 12.06 -9.20 -19.25
C GLU A 298 10.64 -8.83 -18.80
N CYS A 299 10.48 -7.79 -17.99
CA CYS A 299 9.20 -7.27 -17.55
C CYS A 299 8.28 -6.91 -18.73
N LYS A 300 8.82 -6.23 -19.75
CA LYS A 300 8.09 -5.92 -20.99
C LYS A 300 7.66 -7.18 -21.72
N THR A 301 8.57 -8.13 -21.90
CA THR A 301 8.28 -9.38 -22.62
C THR A 301 7.19 -10.20 -21.91
N LYS A 302 7.30 -10.35 -20.58
CA LYS A 302 6.31 -11.07 -19.77
C LYS A 302 4.93 -10.41 -19.81
N SER A 303 4.86 -9.08 -19.83
CA SER A 303 3.59 -8.35 -19.94
C SER A 303 2.84 -8.65 -21.25
N GLN A 304 3.56 -8.91 -22.35
CA GLN A 304 2.98 -9.15 -23.67
C GLN A 304 2.43 -10.57 -23.80
N ILE A 305 3.16 -11.57 -23.30
CA ILE A 305 2.77 -12.99 -23.34
C ILE A 305 1.40 -13.20 -22.66
N GLU A 306 1.16 -12.53 -21.53
CA GLU A 306 -0.10 -12.67 -20.81
C GLU A 306 -1.29 -12.00 -21.50
N ILE A 307 -1.05 -10.99 -22.34
CA ILE A 307 -2.11 -10.38 -23.16
C ILE A 307 -2.57 -11.37 -24.22
N GLU A 308 -1.64 -12.08 -24.87
CA GLU A 308 -1.93 -13.04 -25.92
C GLU A 308 -2.68 -14.28 -25.38
N ASP A 309 -2.24 -14.84 -24.25
CA ASP A 309 -2.90 -16.00 -23.63
C ASP A 309 -4.34 -15.70 -23.18
N ASN A 310 -4.62 -14.47 -22.74
CA ASN A 310 -5.97 -14.06 -22.34
C ASN A 310 -6.86 -13.77 -23.56
N GLN A 311 -6.33 -13.18 -24.64
CA GLN A 311 -7.08 -12.99 -25.89
C GLN A 311 -7.45 -14.32 -26.54
N ILE A 312 -6.57 -15.32 -26.50
CA ILE A 312 -6.82 -16.68 -27.01
C ILE A 312 -7.90 -17.39 -26.19
N LYS A 313 -7.95 -17.18 -24.86
CA LYS A 313 -9.01 -17.75 -24.00
C LYS A 313 -10.36 -17.06 -24.22
N GLU A 314 -10.40 -15.73 -24.41
CA GLU A 314 -11.65 -15.01 -24.69
C GLU A 314 -12.23 -15.31 -26.08
N THR A 315 -11.38 -15.50 -27.10
CA THR A 315 -11.85 -15.90 -28.44
C THR A 315 -12.36 -17.34 -28.49
N LYS A 316 -11.82 -18.24 -27.67
CA LYS A 316 -12.35 -19.62 -27.52
C LYS A 316 -13.63 -19.69 -26.68
N GLY A 317 -13.94 -18.66 -25.88
CA GLY A 317 -15.16 -18.57 -25.06
C GLY A 317 -16.40 -18.01 -25.78
N LYS A 318 -16.27 -17.44 -26.98
CA LYS A 318 -17.38 -16.90 -27.78
C LYS A 318 -17.74 -17.78 -28.98
N GLN A 319 -18.23 -18.99 -28.72
CA GLN A 319 -19.14 -19.69 -29.64
C GLN A 319 -20.25 -20.35 -28.83
N ILE A 320 -21.32 -19.59 -28.56
CA ILE A 320 -22.64 -20.14 -28.29
C ILE A 320 -23.58 -19.48 -29.32
N PRO A 321 -24.28 -20.25 -30.16
CA PRO A 321 -25.17 -19.68 -31.17
C PRO A 321 -26.39 -19.04 -30.52
N THR A 322 -26.67 -17.83 -30.96
CA THR A 322 -27.88 -17.06 -30.68
C THR A 322 -29.11 -17.81 -31.22
N SER A 323 -30.00 -18.25 -30.32
CA SER A 323 -31.42 -18.39 -30.63
C SER A 323 -32.17 -17.23 -29.96
N SER A 324 -32.55 -16.24 -30.76
CA SER A 324 -33.39 -15.12 -30.34
C SER A 324 -34.80 -15.61 -29.99
N PRO A 325 -35.38 -15.23 -28.85
CA PRO A 325 -36.83 -15.28 -28.69
C PRO A 325 -37.45 -14.05 -29.36
N ALA A 326 -38.42 -14.30 -30.24
CA ALA A 326 -39.24 -13.29 -30.87
C ALA A 326 -39.99 -12.47 -29.80
N ILE A 327 -39.76 -11.16 -29.78
CA ILE A 327 -40.58 -10.21 -29.02
C ILE A 327 -41.75 -9.85 -29.92
N ILE A 328 -42.92 -10.40 -29.60
CA ILE A 328 -44.21 -9.97 -30.17
C ILE A 328 -44.58 -8.67 -29.45
N ILE A 329 -44.55 -7.55 -30.19
CA ILE A 329 -45.05 -6.26 -29.73
C ILE A 329 -46.58 -6.29 -29.90
N GLY A 330 -47.29 -6.54 -28.80
CA GLY A 330 -48.73 -6.34 -28.70
C GLY A 330 -49.01 -4.91 -28.27
N SER A 331 -49.44 -4.08 -29.21
CA SER A 331 -50.06 -2.78 -28.98
C SER A 331 -51.49 -2.97 -28.46
N GLN A 332 -51.83 -2.52 -27.26
CA GLN A 332 -53.18 -2.00 -26.98
C GLN A 332 -53.14 -0.83 -25.99
N HIS A 333 -53.79 0.22 -26.46
CA HIS A 333 -54.22 1.45 -25.82
C HIS A 333 -55.40 1.17 -24.86
N GLU A 334 -55.83 2.23 -24.16
CA GLU A 334 -57.09 2.40 -23.41
C GLU A 334 -57.15 1.79 -22.00
N GLU A 335 -57.82 2.35 -21.00
CA GLU A 335 -58.36 3.67 -20.66
C GLU A 335 -58.89 3.50 -19.22
N SER A 336 -58.97 4.60 -18.46
CA SER A 336 -59.96 4.84 -17.38
C SER A 336 -59.99 3.98 -16.11
N GLY A 337 -60.02 4.67 -14.96
CA GLY A 337 -60.26 4.12 -13.62
C GLY A 337 -59.67 4.98 -12.53
#